data_AF-A0A0J9S5U2-F1
#
_entry.id   AF-A0A0J9S5U2-F1
#
_cell.length_a   1.000
_cell.length_b   1.000
_cell.length_c   1.000
_cell.angle_alpha   90.00
_cell.angle_beta   90.00
_cell.angle_gamma   90.00
#
_symmetry.space_group_name_H-M   'P 1'
#
loop_
_entity.id
_entity.type
_entity.pdbx_description
1 polymer ?
#
loop_
_entity_poly.entity_id
_entity_poly.type
_entity_poly.pdbx_seq_one_letter_code
_entity_poly.pdbx_strand_id
1 'polypeptide(L)'
;MVIYFLQYFLSDSQQNECSKLLPSDEFYDKLNEDLGNTIFYDFYCKDISSILKPDRRNIELCYKVVKYLIINAYDHKEKLACKDCNLLNYWVFDQIKSINGEDKTKINIAYGYIKHILSMMMKIYYKSNKSQCIFDIQIPYYQNWEAKKEFYEYCQDYKEINEKKDLALSGCEKYRDYLKKKPHLLANFEQIIADNKLKKCPNSDAETGGCDPKVLLAELLQKKNIPETKNDLPDDSSKLFLGLSKKDTATAASVAGVSLLGLTLFKVKRNFIYQFEYKIELLILCYH
;
A
#
# COMPACT_ATOMS: atom_id res chain seq x y z
N MET A 1 35.41 -27.21 -27.23
CA MET A 1 34.44 -27.91 -26.35
C MET A 1 34.29 -27.22 -25.00
N VAL A 2 35.38 -26.94 -24.27
CA VAL A 2 35.33 -26.24 -22.95
C VAL A 2 34.70 -24.83 -23.00
N ILE A 3 34.95 -24.05 -24.06
CA ILE A 3 34.37 -22.70 -24.22
C ILE A 3 32.84 -22.75 -24.40
N TYR A 4 32.33 -23.72 -25.17
CA TYR A 4 30.88 -23.90 -25.36
C TYR A 4 30.17 -24.31 -24.08
N PHE A 5 30.80 -25.17 -23.27
CA PHE A 5 30.25 -25.55 -21.96
C PHE A 5 30.21 -24.37 -20.98
N LEU A 6 31.25 -23.54 -20.93
CA LEU A 6 31.26 -22.33 -20.08
C LEU A 6 30.20 -21.33 -20.52
N GLN A 7 30.00 -21.15 -21.82
CA GLN A 7 29.02 -20.21 -22.35
C GLN A 7 27.58 -20.66 -22.11
N TYR A 8 27.32 -21.98 -22.16
CA TYR A 8 26.03 -22.57 -21.85
C TYR A 8 25.69 -22.52 -20.34
N PHE A 9 26.68 -22.78 -19.47
CA PHE A 9 26.50 -22.65 -18.02
C PHE A 9 26.27 -21.20 -17.57
N LEU A 10 26.92 -20.23 -18.23
CA LEU A 10 26.70 -18.81 -17.97
C LEU A 10 25.33 -18.34 -18.47
N SER A 11 24.81 -18.87 -19.58
CA SER A 11 23.46 -18.53 -20.05
C SER A 11 22.37 -19.13 -19.16
N ASP A 12 22.53 -20.37 -18.68
CA ASP A 12 21.56 -21.02 -17.79
C ASP A 12 21.51 -20.37 -16.39
N SER A 13 22.66 -19.96 -15.84
CA SER A 13 22.69 -19.24 -14.55
C SER A 13 22.06 -17.85 -14.66
N GLN A 14 22.28 -17.15 -15.77
CA GLN A 14 21.69 -15.83 -16.04
C GLN A 14 20.18 -15.90 -16.36
N GLN A 15 19.72 -16.95 -17.03
CA GLN A 15 18.29 -17.16 -17.30
C GLN A 15 17.52 -17.45 -15.99
N ASN A 16 18.16 -18.11 -15.02
CA ASN A 16 17.62 -18.31 -13.67
C ASN A 16 17.49 -16.99 -12.88
N GLU A 17 18.34 -15.98 -13.15
CA GLU A 17 18.20 -14.69 -12.51
C GLU A 17 16.92 -13.98 -12.94
N CYS A 18 16.56 -14.00 -14.22
CA CYS A 18 15.35 -13.34 -14.69
C CYS A 18 14.04 -14.00 -14.20
N SER A 19 14.09 -15.25 -13.73
CA SER A 19 12.91 -15.98 -13.21
C SER A 19 12.58 -15.72 -11.74
N LYS A 20 13.49 -15.13 -10.94
CA LYS A 20 13.25 -14.90 -9.50
C LYS A 20 12.01 -14.03 -9.26
N LEU A 21 11.18 -14.38 -8.28
CA LEU A 21 10.03 -13.56 -7.88
C LEU A 21 10.51 -12.21 -7.34
N LEU A 22 9.66 -11.20 -7.43
CA LEU A 22 9.95 -9.93 -6.77
C LEU A 22 9.78 -10.13 -5.25
N PRO A 23 10.62 -9.49 -4.42
CA PRO A 23 10.48 -9.57 -2.97
C PRO A 23 9.08 -9.21 -2.43
N SER A 24 8.34 -8.32 -3.09
CA SER A 24 6.95 -8.00 -2.79
C SER A 24 5.98 -9.12 -3.19
N ASP A 25 6.21 -9.79 -4.33
CA ASP A 25 5.43 -10.96 -4.75
C ASP A 25 5.63 -12.12 -3.76
N GLU A 26 6.88 -12.40 -3.37
CA GLU A 26 7.19 -13.43 -2.35
C GLU A 26 6.51 -13.13 -1.00
N PHE A 27 6.42 -11.84 -0.64
CA PHE A 27 5.71 -11.41 0.55
C PHE A 27 4.19 -11.69 0.44
N TYR A 28 3.59 -11.45 -0.73
CA TYR A 28 2.18 -11.76 -0.96
C TYR A 28 1.90 -13.26 -1.04
N ASP A 29 2.83 -14.06 -1.58
CA ASP A 29 2.69 -15.52 -1.58
C ASP A 29 2.62 -16.05 -0.14
N LYS A 30 3.49 -15.56 0.77
CA LYS A 30 3.44 -15.92 2.20
C LYS A 30 2.11 -15.59 2.86
N LEU A 31 1.49 -14.47 2.50
CA LEU A 31 0.18 -14.07 3.00
C LEU A 31 -0.97 -14.92 2.44
N ASN A 32 -0.78 -15.49 1.24
CA ASN A 32 -1.78 -16.28 0.54
C ASN A 32 -1.58 -17.79 0.67
N GLU A 33 -0.55 -18.23 1.39
CA GLU A 33 -0.34 -19.65 1.67
C GLU A 33 -1.57 -20.30 2.32
N ASP A 34 -1.79 -21.59 1.99
CA ASP A 34 -2.87 -22.39 2.54
C ASP A 34 -2.91 -22.34 4.07
N LEU A 35 -4.12 -22.19 4.62
CA LEU A 35 -4.31 -21.99 6.05
C LEU A 35 -4.08 -23.26 6.87
N GLY A 36 -4.15 -24.45 6.27
CA GLY A 36 -4.10 -25.71 7.00
C GLY A 36 -5.17 -25.77 8.10
N ASN A 37 -4.75 -26.11 9.32
CA ASN A 37 -5.66 -26.20 10.47
C ASN A 37 -5.99 -24.81 11.06
N THR A 38 -7.24 -24.38 10.93
CA THR A 38 -7.69 -23.05 11.34
C THR A 38 -8.10 -22.92 12.80
N ILE A 39 -8.17 -24.02 13.58
CA ILE A 39 -8.65 -24.02 14.97
C ILE A 39 -7.84 -23.03 15.83
N PHE A 40 -6.54 -22.92 15.57
CA PHE A 40 -5.68 -21.98 16.30
C PHE A 40 -6.02 -20.52 16.00
N TYR A 41 -6.41 -20.21 14.77
CA TYR A 41 -6.71 -18.85 14.33
C TYR A 41 -8.10 -18.39 14.79
N ASP A 42 -9.05 -19.31 14.97
CA ASP A 42 -10.39 -19.05 15.52
C ASP A 42 -10.33 -18.29 16.85
N PHE A 43 -9.36 -18.65 17.70
CA PHE A 43 -9.17 -18.02 19.00
C PHE A 43 -8.91 -16.51 18.87
N TYR A 44 -8.04 -16.11 17.94
CA TYR A 44 -7.69 -14.70 17.71
C TYR A 44 -8.74 -13.94 16.90
N CYS A 45 -9.46 -14.64 16.01
CA CYS A 45 -10.41 -14.04 15.08
C CYS A 45 -11.87 -14.10 15.54
N LYS A 46 -12.13 -14.50 16.79
CA LYS A 46 -13.48 -14.67 17.36
C LYS A 46 -14.35 -13.40 17.30
N ASP A 47 -13.74 -12.24 17.49
CA ASP A 47 -14.49 -10.97 17.47
C ASP A 47 -14.90 -10.60 16.03
N ILE A 48 -14.07 -10.93 15.05
CA ILE A 48 -14.43 -10.78 13.63
C ILE A 48 -15.58 -11.72 13.26
N SER A 49 -15.54 -12.97 13.70
CA SER A 49 -16.59 -13.94 13.37
C SER A 49 -17.95 -13.59 13.99
N SER A 50 -17.96 -12.91 15.13
CA SER A 50 -19.19 -12.47 15.80
C SER A 50 -19.75 -11.16 15.24
N ILE A 51 -18.90 -10.22 14.79
CA ILE A 51 -19.31 -8.85 14.45
C ILE A 51 -19.45 -8.63 12.94
N LEU A 52 -18.61 -9.28 12.12
CA LEU A 52 -18.63 -9.16 10.65
C LEU A 52 -19.48 -10.25 9.95
N LYS A 53 -20.52 -10.78 10.61
CA LYS A 53 -21.40 -11.89 10.16
C LYS A 53 -21.67 -11.95 8.64
N PRO A 54 -21.79 -13.16 8.04
CA PRO A 54 -20.90 -14.30 8.09
C PRO A 54 -20.03 -14.29 6.82
N ASP A 55 -19.53 -13.13 6.41
CA ASP A 55 -18.66 -13.10 5.23
C ASP A 55 -17.36 -13.81 5.60
N ARG A 56 -17.31 -15.10 5.26
CA ARG A 56 -16.20 -16.00 5.56
C ARG A 56 -14.88 -15.45 5.02
N ARG A 57 -14.92 -14.56 4.02
CA ARG A 57 -13.75 -13.91 3.46
C ARG A 57 -13.08 -12.95 4.45
N ASN A 58 -13.85 -12.24 5.30
CA ASN A 58 -13.26 -11.39 6.35
C ASN A 58 -12.61 -12.23 7.47
N ILE A 59 -13.21 -13.39 7.78
CA ILE A 59 -12.65 -14.35 8.73
C ILE A 59 -11.38 -14.98 8.17
N GLU A 60 -11.41 -15.41 6.91
CA GLU A 60 -10.25 -15.96 6.20
C GLU A 60 -9.11 -14.96 6.11
N LEU A 61 -9.40 -13.69 5.82
CA LEU A 61 -8.42 -12.61 5.85
C LEU A 61 -7.78 -12.48 7.25
N CYS A 62 -8.58 -12.57 8.31
CA CYS A 62 -8.05 -12.58 9.66
C CYS A 62 -7.10 -13.77 9.90
N TYR A 63 -7.48 -14.97 9.47
CA TYR A 63 -6.62 -16.16 9.59
C TYR A 63 -5.29 -15.99 8.85
N LYS A 64 -5.32 -15.48 7.62
CA LYS A 64 -4.11 -15.20 6.83
C LYS A 64 -3.17 -14.24 7.57
N VAL A 65 -3.72 -13.14 8.10
CA VAL A 65 -2.96 -12.15 8.88
C VAL A 65 -2.37 -12.77 10.14
N VAL A 66 -3.16 -13.51 10.92
CA VAL A 66 -2.72 -14.15 12.16
C VAL A 66 -1.63 -15.19 11.89
N LYS A 67 -1.83 -16.06 10.89
CA LYS A 67 -0.85 -17.06 10.45
C LYS A 67 0.47 -16.39 10.09
N TYR A 68 0.44 -15.39 9.22
CA TYR A 68 1.63 -14.66 8.79
C TYR A 68 2.40 -14.10 9.98
N LEU A 69 1.72 -13.42 10.91
CA LEU A 69 2.37 -12.81 12.07
C LEU A 69 3.01 -13.84 13.01
N ILE A 70 2.38 -15.00 13.21
CA ILE A 70 2.94 -16.08 14.06
C ILE A 70 4.22 -16.64 13.43
N ILE A 71 4.14 -17.02 12.15
CA ILE A 71 5.27 -17.61 11.41
C ILE A 71 6.42 -16.60 11.34
N ASN A 72 6.11 -15.35 10.96
CA ASN A 72 7.11 -14.29 10.87
C ASN A 72 7.79 -14.03 12.21
N ALA A 73 7.04 -13.99 13.32
CA ALA A 73 7.61 -13.83 14.65
C ALA A 73 8.57 -14.98 15.01
N TYR A 74 8.23 -16.22 14.67
CA TYR A 74 9.10 -17.37 14.88
C TYR A 74 10.40 -17.26 14.06
N ASP A 75 10.27 -17.04 12.75
CA ASP A 75 11.40 -17.00 11.81
C ASP A 75 12.36 -15.83 12.07
N HIS A 76 11.83 -14.69 12.52
CA HIS A 76 12.57 -13.43 12.64
C HIS A 76 12.84 -13.03 14.09
N LYS A 77 12.79 -13.98 15.03
CA LYS A 77 13.12 -13.76 16.45
C LYS A 77 12.31 -12.60 17.04
N GLU A 78 10.99 -12.62 16.80
CA GLU A 78 10.00 -11.68 17.34
C GLU A 78 10.23 -10.23 16.85
N LYS A 79 10.74 -10.09 15.62
CA LYS A 79 10.95 -8.80 14.94
C LYS A 79 10.14 -8.75 13.65
N LEU A 80 9.44 -7.64 13.42
CA LEU A 80 8.79 -7.35 12.14
C LEU A 80 9.50 -6.17 11.49
N ALA A 81 10.03 -6.36 10.28
CA ALA A 81 10.67 -5.28 9.55
C ALA A 81 9.64 -4.22 9.14
N CYS A 82 10.04 -2.95 9.17
CA CYS A 82 9.11 -1.86 8.87
C CYS A 82 8.58 -1.91 7.42
N LYS A 83 9.41 -2.35 6.47
CA LYS A 83 9.01 -2.56 5.06
C LYS A 83 7.86 -3.58 4.94
N ASP A 84 7.99 -4.72 5.62
CA ASP A 84 7.00 -5.79 5.65
C ASP A 84 5.73 -5.33 6.38
N CYS A 85 5.88 -4.54 7.46
CA CYS A 85 4.74 -3.92 8.13
C CYS A 85 3.95 -3.00 7.19
N ASN A 86 4.60 -2.12 6.44
CA ASN A 86 3.90 -1.21 5.52
C ASN A 86 3.17 -2.00 4.44
N LEU A 87 3.82 -2.99 3.83
CA LEU A 87 3.16 -3.84 2.84
C LEU A 87 1.96 -4.59 3.43
N LEU A 88 2.08 -5.12 4.65
CA LEU A 88 0.98 -5.79 5.35
C LEU A 88 -0.22 -4.84 5.52
N ASN A 89 0.02 -3.60 5.91
CA ASN A 89 -1.03 -2.60 6.11
C ASN A 89 -1.85 -2.34 4.83
N TYR A 90 -1.18 -2.09 3.71
CA TYR A 90 -1.85 -1.82 2.44
C TYR A 90 -2.47 -3.07 1.83
N TRP A 91 -1.82 -4.24 1.97
CA TRP A 91 -2.39 -5.50 1.52
C TRP A 91 -3.68 -5.83 2.27
N VAL A 92 -3.71 -5.70 3.60
CA VAL A 92 -4.93 -5.90 4.40
C VAL A 92 -6.05 -4.97 3.91
N PHE A 93 -5.75 -3.70 3.67
CA PHE A 93 -6.76 -2.76 3.20
C PHE A 93 -7.30 -3.13 1.81
N ASP A 94 -6.43 -3.51 0.88
CA ASP A 94 -6.79 -3.97 -0.46
C ASP A 94 -7.71 -5.20 -0.42
N GLN A 95 -7.39 -6.19 0.42
CA GLN A 95 -8.26 -7.36 0.62
C GLN A 95 -9.63 -6.98 1.20
N ILE A 96 -9.69 -6.04 2.16
CA ILE A 96 -10.96 -5.55 2.71
C ILE A 96 -11.79 -4.83 1.64
N LYS A 97 -11.17 -4.00 0.80
CA LYS A 97 -11.85 -3.38 -0.34
C LYS A 97 -12.38 -4.43 -1.32
N SER A 98 -11.58 -5.43 -1.66
CA SER A 98 -12.01 -6.54 -2.54
C SER A 98 -13.24 -7.28 -1.99
N ILE A 99 -13.27 -7.52 -0.67
CA ILE A 99 -14.39 -8.21 -0.01
C ILE A 99 -15.66 -7.34 0.01
N ASN A 100 -15.52 -6.05 0.33
CA ASN A 100 -16.64 -5.17 0.68
C ASN A 100 -17.03 -4.17 -0.44
N GLY A 101 -16.32 -4.17 -1.57
CA GLY A 101 -16.53 -3.23 -2.66
C GLY A 101 -16.23 -1.79 -2.26
N GLU A 102 -17.18 -0.88 -2.53
CA GLU A 102 -17.08 0.55 -2.18
C GLU A 102 -17.93 0.92 -0.94
N ASP A 103 -18.43 -0.07 -0.18
CA ASP A 103 -19.16 0.17 1.06
C ASP A 103 -18.22 0.66 2.16
N LYS A 104 -18.08 1.99 2.25
CA LYS A 104 -17.21 2.67 3.22
C LYS A 104 -17.50 2.26 4.66
N THR A 105 -18.77 2.00 5.01
CA THR A 105 -19.14 1.60 6.36
C THR A 105 -18.57 0.22 6.66
N LYS A 106 -18.79 -0.76 5.77
CA LYS A 106 -18.24 -2.11 5.94
C LYS A 106 -16.72 -2.13 5.92
N ILE A 107 -16.08 -1.36 5.01
CA ILE A 107 -14.62 -1.21 4.96
C ILE A 107 -14.08 -0.70 6.30
N ASN A 108 -14.65 0.38 6.83
CA ASN A 108 -14.17 1.00 8.07
C ASN A 108 -14.34 0.06 9.27
N ILE A 109 -15.47 -0.65 9.36
CA ILE A 109 -15.73 -1.63 10.42
C ILE A 109 -14.72 -2.78 10.30
N ALA A 110 -14.60 -3.41 9.12
CA ALA A 110 -13.70 -4.54 8.91
C ALA A 110 -12.24 -4.17 9.17
N TYR A 111 -11.79 -3.01 8.68
CA TYR A 111 -10.44 -2.53 8.90
C TYR A 111 -10.19 -2.24 10.38
N GLY A 112 -11.14 -1.64 11.09
CA GLY A 112 -11.05 -1.43 12.53
C GLY A 112 -10.82 -2.71 13.33
N TYR A 113 -11.58 -3.78 13.04
CA TYR A 113 -11.41 -5.07 13.72
C TYR A 113 -10.10 -5.77 13.36
N ILE A 114 -9.73 -5.82 12.08
CA ILE A 114 -8.45 -6.43 11.68
C ILE A 114 -7.29 -5.65 12.29
N LYS A 115 -7.38 -4.33 12.39
CA LYS A 115 -6.39 -3.49 13.09
C LYS A 115 -6.28 -3.81 14.57
N HIS A 116 -7.41 -4.05 15.23
CA HIS A 116 -7.40 -4.48 16.62
C HIS A 116 -6.64 -5.80 16.79
N ILE A 117 -6.89 -6.77 15.90
CA ILE A 117 -6.20 -8.07 15.91
C ILE A 117 -4.72 -7.91 15.61
N LEU A 118 -4.36 -7.16 14.57
CA LEU A 118 -2.98 -6.79 14.26
C LEU A 118 -2.27 -6.22 15.51
N SER A 119 -2.88 -5.26 16.22
CA SER A 119 -2.33 -4.70 17.45
C SER A 119 -2.18 -5.73 18.57
N MET A 120 -3.17 -6.60 18.77
CA MET A 120 -3.12 -7.69 19.75
C MET A 120 -1.99 -8.67 19.44
N MET A 121 -1.88 -9.13 18.18
CA MET A 121 -0.84 -10.05 17.73
C MET A 121 0.56 -9.47 17.92
N MET A 122 0.75 -8.18 17.61
CA MET A 122 2.02 -7.50 17.87
C MET A 122 2.40 -7.51 19.35
N LYS A 123 1.44 -7.36 20.28
CA LYS A 123 1.70 -7.42 21.73
C LYS A 123 2.06 -8.82 22.21
N ILE A 124 1.46 -9.85 21.61
CA ILE A 124 1.63 -11.25 22.03
C ILE A 124 2.95 -11.83 21.50
N TYR A 125 3.27 -11.60 20.23
CA TYR A 125 4.32 -12.32 19.52
C TYR A 125 5.58 -11.51 19.23
N TYR A 126 5.54 -10.19 19.39
CA TYR A 126 6.65 -9.33 19.02
C TYR A 126 7.15 -8.54 20.23
N LYS A 127 8.48 -8.39 20.33
CA LYS A 127 9.08 -7.59 21.39
C LYS A 127 8.83 -6.10 21.14
N SER A 128 8.16 -5.45 22.08
CA SER A 128 7.71 -4.06 22.00
C SER A 128 8.83 -3.04 21.71
N ASN A 129 10.07 -3.34 22.07
CA ASN A 129 11.24 -2.50 21.78
C ASN A 129 11.91 -2.79 20.42
N LYS A 130 11.44 -3.79 19.68
CA LYS A 130 12.04 -4.27 18.42
C LYS A 130 11.09 -4.22 17.23
N SER A 131 9.78 -4.18 17.44
CA SER A 131 8.80 -4.01 16.37
C SER A 131 8.30 -2.57 16.30
N GLN A 132 8.67 -1.85 15.25
CA GLN A 132 8.21 -0.48 14.98
C GLN A 132 7.00 -0.44 14.05
N CYS A 133 6.24 -1.54 13.98
CA CYS A 133 5.09 -1.62 13.10
C CYS A 133 3.94 -0.77 13.64
N ILE A 134 3.68 0.36 12.99
CA ILE A 134 2.55 1.23 13.29
C ILE A 134 1.48 0.95 12.26
N PHE A 135 0.35 0.44 12.73
CA PHE A 135 -0.76 0.17 11.86
C PHE A 135 -1.53 1.46 11.54
N ASP A 136 -1.41 1.95 10.31
CA ASP A 136 -2.02 3.22 9.91
C ASP A 136 -3.54 3.12 9.81
N ILE A 137 -4.24 3.75 10.77
CA ILE A 137 -5.71 3.81 10.82
C ILE A 137 -6.31 4.72 9.75
N GLN A 138 -5.49 5.55 9.09
CA GLN A 138 -5.93 6.55 8.12
C GLN A 138 -5.98 6.01 6.69
N ILE A 139 -5.46 4.81 6.41
CA ILE A 139 -5.45 4.23 5.06
C ILE A 139 -6.83 4.24 4.38
N PRO A 140 -7.96 3.89 5.04
CA PRO A 140 -9.30 3.98 4.43
C PRO A 140 -9.71 5.37 3.94
N TYR A 141 -9.01 6.42 4.39
CA TYR A 141 -9.28 7.81 4.04
C TYR A 141 -8.28 8.37 3.02
N TYR A 142 -7.22 7.64 2.67
CA TYR A 142 -6.28 8.07 1.63
C TYR A 142 -6.88 7.82 0.25
N GLN A 143 -7.12 8.90 -0.49
CA GLN A 143 -7.61 8.82 -1.87
C GLN A 143 -6.59 8.16 -2.83
N ASN A 144 -5.30 8.22 -2.49
CA ASN A 144 -4.19 7.69 -3.28
C ASN A 144 -3.55 6.46 -2.63
N TRP A 145 -4.33 5.66 -1.89
CA TRP A 145 -3.80 4.49 -1.17
C TRP A 145 -3.16 3.47 -2.12
N GLU A 146 -3.67 3.29 -3.35
CA GLU A 146 -3.06 2.40 -4.35
C GLU A 146 -1.65 2.88 -4.70
N ALA A 147 -1.47 4.19 -4.90
CA ALA A 147 -0.16 4.77 -5.19
C ALA A 147 0.84 4.58 -4.04
N LYS A 148 0.36 4.66 -2.80
CA LYS A 148 1.18 4.38 -1.61
C LYS A 148 1.54 2.91 -1.51
N LYS A 149 0.60 1.99 -1.81
CA LYS A 149 0.87 0.55 -1.87
C LYS A 149 1.96 0.25 -2.90
N GLU A 150 1.80 0.75 -4.13
CA GLU A 150 2.77 0.58 -5.22
C GLU A 150 4.15 1.18 -4.88
N PHE A 151 4.18 2.30 -4.15
CA PHE A 151 5.43 2.88 -3.65
C PHE A 151 6.16 1.93 -2.68
N TYR A 152 5.44 1.32 -1.72
CA TYR A 152 6.05 0.38 -0.78
C TYR A 152 6.48 -0.93 -1.46
N GLU A 153 5.74 -1.40 -2.47
CA GLU A 153 6.16 -2.53 -3.31
C GLU A 153 7.47 -2.20 -4.03
N TYR A 154 7.56 -1.03 -4.66
CA TYR A 154 8.79 -0.57 -5.30
C TYR A 154 9.96 -0.50 -4.31
N CYS A 155 9.73 0.01 -3.10
CA CYS A 155 10.78 0.04 -2.07
C CYS A 155 11.25 -1.36 -1.66
N GLN A 156 10.35 -2.33 -1.59
CA GLN A 156 10.67 -3.72 -1.26
C GLN A 156 11.48 -4.38 -2.39
N ASP A 157 11.16 -4.05 -3.64
CA ASP A 157 11.74 -4.65 -4.83
C ASP A 157 12.97 -3.91 -5.37
N TYR A 158 13.26 -2.72 -4.85
CA TYR A 158 14.23 -1.78 -5.42
C TYR A 158 15.59 -2.40 -5.71
N LYS A 159 16.14 -3.16 -4.76
CA LYS A 159 17.44 -3.82 -4.92
C LYS A 159 17.42 -4.78 -6.12
N GLU A 160 16.42 -5.65 -6.17
CA GLU A 160 16.27 -6.66 -7.22
C GLU A 160 16.06 -6.02 -8.59
N ILE A 161 15.26 -4.94 -8.66
CA ILE A 161 15.05 -4.17 -9.90
C ILE A 161 16.35 -3.51 -10.33
N ASN A 162 17.06 -2.84 -9.43
CA ASN A 162 18.24 -2.05 -9.78
C ASN A 162 19.40 -2.94 -10.24
N GLU A 163 19.53 -4.16 -9.71
CA GLU A 163 20.55 -5.12 -10.15
C GLU A 163 20.25 -5.71 -11.55
N LYS A 164 18.98 -5.72 -11.97
CA LYS A 164 18.54 -6.49 -13.16
C LYS A 164 17.92 -5.68 -14.30
N LYS A 165 17.54 -4.42 -14.06
CA LYS A 165 16.83 -3.60 -15.06
C LYS A 165 17.62 -3.38 -16.36
N ASP A 166 18.94 -3.43 -16.30
CA ASP A 166 19.84 -3.22 -17.45
C ASP A 166 20.27 -4.53 -18.14
N LEU A 167 19.80 -5.68 -17.65
CA LEU A 167 20.08 -6.98 -18.27
C LEU A 167 19.30 -7.11 -19.58
N ALA A 168 20.03 -7.23 -20.69
CA ALA A 168 19.48 -7.47 -22.03
C ALA A 168 19.17 -8.96 -22.27
N LEU A 169 18.57 -9.63 -21.28
CA LEU A 169 18.23 -11.05 -21.31
C LEU A 169 16.71 -11.23 -21.48
N SER A 170 16.32 -12.27 -22.24
CA SER A 170 14.92 -12.67 -22.38
C SER A 170 14.34 -13.04 -21.01
N GLY A 171 13.15 -12.55 -20.67
CA GLY A 171 12.48 -12.80 -19.38
C GLY A 171 12.77 -11.75 -18.30
N CYS A 172 13.77 -10.89 -18.49
CA CYS A 172 14.08 -9.79 -17.57
C CYS A 172 13.21 -8.54 -17.81
N GLU A 173 12.24 -8.59 -18.75
CA GLU A 173 11.37 -7.45 -19.06
C GLU A 173 10.59 -6.96 -17.84
N LYS A 174 10.25 -7.86 -16.91
CA LYS A 174 9.53 -7.51 -15.68
C LYS A 174 10.29 -6.52 -14.79
N TYR A 175 11.62 -6.53 -14.80
CA TYR A 175 12.45 -5.60 -14.03
C TYR A 175 12.60 -4.27 -14.77
N ARG A 176 12.91 -4.32 -16.08
CA ARG A 176 13.05 -3.12 -16.93
C ARG A 176 11.74 -2.31 -17.03
N ASP A 177 10.63 -3.02 -17.18
CA ASP A 177 9.29 -2.44 -17.34
C ASP A 177 8.54 -2.33 -16.00
N TYR A 178 9.20 -2.57 -14.85
CA TYR A 178 8.58 -2.60 -13.52
C TYR A 178 7.69 -1.38 -13.25
N LEU A 179 8.23 -0.17 -13.41
CA LEU A 179 7.47 1.07 -13.16
C LEU A 179 6.29 1.27 -14.12
N LYS A 180 6.33 0.71 -15.34
CA LYS A 180 5.18 0.77 -16.26
C LYS A 180 3.98 -0.01 -15.72
N LYS A 181 4.23 -1.00 -14.86
CA LYS A 181 3.20 -1.80 -14.18
C LYS A 181 2.72 -1.18 -12.87
N LYS A 182 3.15 0.05 -12.53
CA LYS A 182 2.77 0.80 -11.32
C LYS A 182 2.04 2.11 -11.68
N PRO A 183 0.89 2.06 -12.38
CA PRO A 183 0.25 3.24 -12.93
C PRO A 183 -0.26 4.21 -11.84
N HIS A 184 -0.66 3.74 -10.67
CA HIS A 184 -1.17 4.61 -9.61
C HIS A 184 -0.05 5.46 -9.00
N LEU A 185 1.13 4.86 -8.80
CA LEU A 185 2.35 5.52 -8.39
C LEU A 185 2.78 6.56 -9.40
N LEU A 186 2.79 6.21 -10.69
CA LEU A 186 3.11 7.16 -11.77
C LEU A 186 2.17 8.37 -11.78
N ALA A 187 0.86 8.13 -11.64
CA ALA A 187 -0.16 9.18 -11.69
C ALA A 187 -0.13 10.12 -10.47
N ASN A 188 0.29 9.62 -9.29
CA ASN A 188 0.24 10.38 -8.04
C ASN A 188 1.64 10.70 -7.48
N PHE A 189 2.68 10.57 -8.29
CA PHE A 189 4.07 10.61 -7.84
C PHE A 189 4.46 11.88 -7.07
N GLU A 190 4.02 13.05 -7.53
CA GLU A 190 4.31 14.33 -6.86
C GLU A 190 3.69 14.38 -5.45
N GLN A 191 2.47 13.85 -5.30
CA GLN A 191 1.82 13.76 -3.99
C GLN A 191 2.55 12.78 -3.07
N ILE A 192 3.04 11.66 -3.63
CA ILE A 192 3.84 10.67 -2.90
C ILE A 192 5.13 11.33 -2.38
N ILE A 193 5.91 12.01 -3.22
CA ILE A 193 7.15 12.68 -2.74
C ILE A 193 6.85 13.75 -1.67
N ALA A 194 5.76 14.50 -1.85
CA ALA A 194 5.37 15.56 -0.93
C ALA A 194 4.86 15.04 0.43
N ASP A 195 4.46 13.76 0.51
CA ASP A 195 3.93 13.16 1.71
C ASP A 195 5.05 12.95 2.75
N ASN A 196 5.10 13.85 3.73
CA ASN A 196 6.03 13.77 4.85
C ASN A 196 5.79 12.54 5.75
N LYS A 197 4.63 11.89 5.67
CA LYS A 197 4.33 10.64 6.39
C LYS A 197 4.93 9.41 5.72
N LEU A 198 5.31 9.50 4.44
CA LEU A 198 6.10 8.45 3.79
C LEU A 198 7.55 8.43 4.29
N LYS A 199 7.93 9.36 5.18
CA LYS A 199 9.25 9.38 5.80
C LYS A 199 9.30 8.60 7.11
N LYS A 200 10.28 7.69 7.11
CA LYS A 200 10.83 6.88 8.20
C LYS A 200 10.08 5.58 8.48
N CYS A 201 10.49 4.55 7.74
CA CYS A 201 10.81 3.28 8.37
C CYS A 201 12.19 3.40 9.05
N PRO A 202 12.28 3.50 10.38
CA PRO A 202 13.56 3.54 11.09
C PRO A 202 14.09 2.12 11.28
N ASN A 203 14.37 1.38 10.19
CA ASN A 203 15.32 0.29 10.32
C ASN A 203 16.72 0.90 10.19
N SER A 204 17.34 1.02 11.36
CA SER A 204 18.69 1.46 11.71
C SER A 204 19.83 0.69 11.06
N ASP A 205 19.53 -0.17 10.10
CA ASP A 205 20.50 -1.05 9.50
C ASP A 205 20.50 -0.63 8.03
N ALA A 206 21.64 -0.19 7.53
CA ALA A 206 21.87 0.29 6.17
C ALA A 206 21.56 -0.75 5.05
N GLU A 207 20.73 -1.75 5.33
CA GLU A 207 20.37 -2.91 4.51
C GLU A 207 19.03 -2.77 3.77
N THR A 208 18.29 -1.67 3.91
CA THR A 208 17.16 -1.37 2.98
C THR A 208 17.60 -0.69 1.68
N GLY A 209 18.91 -0.62 1.40
CA GLY A 209 19.42 -0.24 0.09
C GLY A 209 18.84 1.07 -0.48
N GLY A 210 18.42 2.02 0.36
CA GLY A 210 18.03 3.35 -0.10
C GLY A 210 16.84 3.40 -1.07
N CYS A 211 15.65 2.96 -0.63
CA CYS A 211 14.42 3.47 -1.26
C CYS A 211 14.27 4.97 -0.96
N ASP A 212 15.05 5.80 -1.65
CA ASP A 212 14.96 7.24 -1.65
C ASP A 212 13.93 7.64 -2.72
N PRO A 213 12.83 8.32 -2.36
CA PRO A 213 11.89 8.89 -3.33
C PRO A 213 12.57 9.71 -4.44
N LYS A 214 13.76 10.27 -4.19
CA LYS A 214 14.57 10.96 -5.21
C LYS A 214 15.13 10.04 -6.29
N VAL A 215 15.46 8.79 -5.95
CA VAL A 215 15.89 7.80 -6.95
C VAL A 215 14.73 7.50 -7.88
N LEU A 216 13.54 7.24 -7.32
CA LEU A 216 12.33 7.06 -8.11
C LEU A 216 12.04 8.30 -8.97
N LEU A 217 12.23 9.51 -8.44
CA LEU A 217 12.09 10.75 -9.22
C LEU A 217 13.04 10.80 -10.41
N ALA A 218 14.31 10.44 -10.21
CA ALA A 218 15.29 10.41 -11.28
C ALA A 218 14.90 9.39 -12.38
N GLU A 219 14.46 8.19 -12.01
CA GLU A 219 14.00 7.18 -12.96
C GLU A 219 12.77 7.64 -13.77
N LEU A 220 11.84 8.35 -13.12
CA LEU A 220 10.65 8.89 -13.78
C LEU A 220 10.97 10.05 -14.71
N LEU A 221 11.89 10.95 -14.31
CA LEU A 221 12.36 12.03 -15.17
C LEU A 221 13.07 11.48 -16.40
N GLN A 222 13.88 10.43 -16.26
CA GLN A 222 14.50 9.76 -17.40
C GLN A 222 13.44 9.20 -18.36
N LYS A 223 12.39 8.53 -17.86
CA LYS A 223 11.32 8.00 -18.70
C LYS A 223 10.49 9.08 -19.40
N LYS A 224 10.21 10.21 -18.74
CA LYS A 224 9.55 11.37 -19.38
C LYS A 224 10.38 11.98 -20.52
N ASN A 225 11.71 11.84 -20.45
CA ASN A 225 12.64 12.39 -21.43
C ASN A 225 12.98 11.41 -22.57
N ILE A 226 12.44 10.19 -22.56
CA ILE A 226 12.53 9.30 -23.73
C ILE A 226 11.40 9.72 -24.66
N PRO A 227 11.68 10.31 -25.84
CA PRO A 227 10.64 10.56 -26.82
C PRO A 227 10.01 9.20 -27.15
N GLU A 228 8.71 9.07 -26.89
CA GLU A 228 7.93 7.96 -27.40
C GLU A 228 8.26 7.84 -28.88
N THR A 229 8.85 6.72 -29.27
CA THR A 229 9.03 6.42 -30.69
C THR A 229 7.62 6.34 -31.25
N LYS A 230 7.23 7.42 -31.92
CA LYS A 230 5.95 7.57 -32.59
C LYS A 230 5.83 6.40 -33.56
N ASN A 231 5.08 5.38 -33.17
CA ASN A 231 4.42 4.53 -34.13
C ASN A 231 3.25 5.37 -34.62
N ASP A 232 3.42 5.95 -35.82
CA ASP A 232 2.42 6.75 -36.50
C ASP A 232 1.12 5.95 -36.69
N LEU A 233 0.06 6.36 -35.98
CA LEU A 233 -1.32 6.30 -36.44
C LEU A 233 -2.14 7.42 -35.78
N PRO A 234 -3.12 8.00 -36.48
CA PRO A 234 -3.50 9.39 -36.30
C PRO A 234 -4.43 9.64 -35.10
N ASP A 235 -4.03 10.64 -34.33
CA ASP A 235 -4.82 11.75 -33.78
C ASP A 235 -6.34 11.54 -33.65
N ASP A 236 -6.80 11.32 -32.42
CA ASP A 236 -7.70 12.30 -31.80
C ASP A 236 -7.71 12.12 -30.27
N SER A 237 -7.97 13.20 -29.54
CA SER A 237 -7.99 13.29 -28.06
C SER A 237 -6.64 13.57 -27.36
N SER A 238 -6.08 14.75 -27.63
CA SER A 238 -5.26 15.48 -26.65
C SER A 238 -5.64 16.95 -26.61
N LYS A 239 -6.82 17.25 -26.04
CA LYS A 239 -7.18 18.61 -25.59
C LYS A 239 -7.84 18.54 -24.23
N LEU A 240 -7.03 18.43 -23.16
CA LEU A 240 -7.46 18.92 -21.86
C LEU A 240 -6.30 19.18 -20.91
N PHE A 241 -5.32 20.00 -21.31
CA PHE A 241 -4.50 20.69 -20.33
C PHE A 241 -4.16 22.11 -20.81
N LEU A 242 -4.42 23.06 -19.92
CA LEU A 242 -4.02 24.48 -19.89
C LEU A 242 -4.96 25.49 -20.55
N GLY A 243 -5.72 26.19 -19.69
CA GLY A 243 -6.47 27.39 -20.04
C GLY A 243 -6.97 28.15 -18.80
N LEU A 244 -6.07 28.64 -17.95
CA LEU A 244 -6.37 29.76 -17.06
C LEU A 244 -6.00 31.08 -17.77
N SER A 245 -6.98 31.96 -18.00
CA SER A 245 -6.78 33.42 -17.96
C SER A 245 -8.10 34.21 -17.81
N LYS A 246 -8.18 34.90 -16.66
CA LYS A 246 -8.78 36.21 -16.30
C LYS A 246 -9.93 36.87 -17.10
N LYS A 247 -10.98 37.28 -16.33
CA LYS A 247 -11.68 38.59 -16.15
C LYS A 247 -12.08 39.41 -17.42
N ASP A 248 -13.23 40.08 -17.55
CA ASP A 248 -14.19 40.75 -16.65
C ASP A 248 -15.58 40.88 -17.33
N THR A 249 -16.69 40.91 -16.57
CA THR A 249 -17.73 41.98 -16.60
C THR A 249 -18.93 41.61 -15.74
N ALA A 250 -19.43 42.60 -14.98
CA ALA A 250 -20.60 42.51 -14.11
C ALA A 250 -21.89 42.87 -14.87
N THR A 251 -22.98 42.17 -14.58
CA THR A 251 -24.32 42.77 -14.53
C THR A 251 -25.19 41.99 -13.54
N ALA A 252 -25.80 42.70 -12.61
CA ALA A 252 -26.72 42.16 -11.62
C ALA A 252 -28.15 42.09 -12.18
N ALA A 253 -28.86 41.00 -11.87
CA ALA A 253 -30.31 41.02 -11.66
C ALA A 253 -30.70 39.89 -10.69
N SER A 254 -31.36 40.30 -9.61
CA SER A 254 -31.97 39.52 -8.54
C SER A 254 -33.09 38.59 -9.03
N VAL A 255 -33.33 37.47 -8.34
CA VAL A 255 -34.57 37.18 -7.58
C VAL A 255 -34.39 35.89 -6.75
N ALA A 256 -34.98 35.93 -5.56
CA ALA A 256 -35.05 34.97 -4.47
C ALA A 256 -35.02 33.46 -4.80
N GLY A 257 -34.12 32.74 -4.12
CA GLY A 257 -34.16 31.29 -3.96
C GLY A 257 -33.72 30.92 -2.55
N VAL A 258 -34.65 30.37 -1.76
CA VAL A 258 -34.53 30.08 -0.33
C VAL A 258 -33.33 29.18 -0.02
N SER A 259 -32.57 29.57 1.01
CA SER A 259 -31.32 28.94 1.45
C SER A 259 -31.55 27.55 2.05
N LEU A 260 -31.24 26.51 1.28
CA LEU A 260 -31.12 25.10 1.73
C LEU A 260 -29.82 24.82 2.53
N LEU A 261 -29.01 25.86 2.80
CA LEU A 261 -27.74 25.75 3.53
C LEU A 261 -27.91 25.68 5.06
N GLY A 262 -29.13 25.87 5.58
CA GLY A 262 -29.40 25.80 7.03
C GLY A 262 -29.42 24.38 7.63
N LEU A 263 -29.68 23.34 6.82
CA LEU A 263 -29.83 21.96 7.31
C LEU A 263 -28.54 21.13 7.26
N THR A 264 -27.54 21.54 6.49
CA THR A 264 -26.24 20.85 6.42
C THR A 264 -25.31 21.22 7.58
N LEU A 265 -25.39 22.45 8.08
CA LEU A 265 -24.57 22.93 9.21
C LEU A 265 -24.90 22.24 10.54
N PHE A 266 -26.16 21.84 10.79
CA PHE A 266 -26.53 21.12 12.01
C PHE A 266 -26.05 19.67 12.03
N LYS A 267 -25.90 19.02 10.87
CA LYS A 267 -25.42 17.63 10.78
C LYS A 267 -23.91 17.52 10.92
N VAL A 268 -23.17 18.52 10.44
CA VAL A 268 -21.70 18.59 10.59
C VAL A 268 -21.30 18.84 12.05
N LYS A 269 -22.06 19.66 12.79
CA LYS A 269 -21.74 19.95 14.20
C LYS A 269 -21.88 18.73 15.12
N ARG A 270 -22.77 17.78 14.80
CA ARG A 270 -22.96 16.56 15.61
C ARG A 270 -21.81 15.56 15.45
N ASN A 271 -21.24 15.41 14.24
CA ASN A 271 -20.09 14.52 14.01
C ASN A 271 -18.79 15.03 14.65
N PHE A 272 -18.61 16.35 14.75
CA PHE A 272 -17.44 16.92 15.45
C PHE A 272 -17.50 16.73 16.97
N ILE A 273 -18.69 16.68 17.58
CA ILE A 273 -18.85 16.44 19.02
C ILE A 273 -18.46 14.99 19.37
N TYR A 274 -18.90 13.99 18.58
CA TYR A 274 -18.52 12.59 18.81
C TYR A 274 -17.02 12.30 18.67
N GLN A 275 -16.32 12.99 17.74
CA GLN A 275 -14.86 12.84 17.62
C GLN A 275 -14.08 13.50 18.77
N PHE A 276 -14.67 14.50 19.44
CA PHE A 276 -14.05 15.15 20.59
C PHE A 276 -14.24 14.35 21.88
N GLU A 277 -15.41 13.75 22.10
CA GLU A 277 -15.69 12.92 23.27
C GLU A 277 -14.83 11.64 23.29
N TYR A 278 -14.64 10.98 22.14
CA TYR A 278 -13.78 9.78 22.04
C TYR A 278 -12.30 10.09 22.33
N LYS A 279 -11.81 11.28 21.95
CA LYS A 279 -10.43 11.69 22.27
C LYS A 279 -10.23 12.01 23.75
N ILE A 280 -11.26 12.49 24.44
CA ILE A 280 -11.20 12.81 25.87
C ILE A 280 -11.23 11.52 26.70
N GLU A 281 -12.08 10.54 26.37
CA GLU A 281 -12.08 9.23 27.06
C GLU A 281 -10.75 8.47 26.89
N LEU A 282 -10.12 8.53 25.71
CA LEU A 282 -8.80 7.93 25.48
C LEU A 282 -7.66 8.63 26.24
N LEU A 283 -7.76 9.94 26.48
CA LEU A 283 -6.79 10.67 27.30
C LEU A 283 -6.93 10.36 28.79
N ILE A 284 -8.15 10.10 29.27
CA ILE A 284 -8.42 9.72 30.67
C ILE A 284 -7.95 8.28 30.96
N LEU A 285 -8.06 7.37 29.99
CA LEU A 285 -7.60 5.97 30.13
C LEU A 285 -6.08 5.79 29.99
N CYS A 286 -5.32 6.81 29.58
CA CYS A 286 -3.86 6.77 29.57
C CYS A 286 -3.20 7.36 30.83
N TYR A 287 -3.99 7.89 31.77
CA TYR A 287 -3.49 8.55 32.99
C TYR A 287 -3.80 7.80 34.30
N HIS A 288 -4.28 6.55 34.21
CA HIS A 288 -4.37 5.59 35.31
C HIS A 288 -3.73 4.26 34.90
#